data_AF-A0A9E3DCM7-F1
#
_entry.id   AF-A0A9E3DCM7-F1
#
_cell.length_a   1.000
_cell.length_b   1.000
_cell.length_c   1.000
_cell.angle_alpha   90.00
_cell.angle_beta   90.00
_cell.angle_gamma   90.00
#
_symmetry.space_group_name_H-M   'P 1'
#
loop_
_entity.id
_entity.type
_entity.pdbx_description
1 polymer ?
#
loop_
_entity_poly.entity_id
_entity_poly.type
_entity_poly.pdbx_seq_one_letter_code
_entity_poly.pdbx_strand_id
1 'polypeptide(L)'
;MALTGLAASPLAPRVSLAAAAIPQPAHVVIVVEENKSEGRIIGNKSAPFITALAAGGANMTQSFAETHPSEPNYLALFAGNTLGVTKDQCPVNGGATPNLASELLAAGYTFVGFSEGLPSVGSPVCSAGKYARKHVPWANFSNVPAANSLPFSAFPAGNYANLPTVSFVIPDNDDNMHDGPIAQADTWLSSQLSGYANWAMANNSLLIVTFDEDDNSSRNQIPTVIYGAHVRPGSYNEQISHYNVLSTIEQMYGLPKTGYAASAPAIADIWD
;
A
#
# COMPACT_ATOMS: atom_id res chain seq x y z
N MET A 1 -5.12 65.90 -33.90
CA MET A 1 -4.70 64.50 -33.69
C MET A 1 -4.43 64.33 -32.20
N ALA A 2 -5.38 63.80 -31.45
CA ALA A 2 -5.20 63.52 -30.02
C ALA A 2 -4.83 62.05 -29.87
N LEU A 3 -3.63 61.77 -29.35
CA LEU A 3 -3.22 60.41 -28.99
C LEU A 3 -3.82 60.07 -27.62
N THR A 4 -4.78 59.16 -27.62
CA THR A 4 -5.26 58.48 -26.42
C THR A 4 -4.23 57.44 -25.98
N GLY A 5 -3.58 57.68 -24.84
CA GLY A 5 -2.69 56.71 -24.20
C GLY A 5 -3.50 55.58 -23.59
N LEU A 6 -3.24 54.34 -24.03
CA LEU A 6 -3.73 53.13 -23.39
C LEU A 6 -3.03 52.95 -22.04
N ALA A 7 -3.77 53.05 -20.95
CA ALA A 7 -3.29 52.69 -19.62
C ALA A 7 -3.11 51.16 -19.55
N ALA A 8 -1.89 50.72 -19.26
CA ALA A 8 -1.61 49.30 -19.03
C ALA A 8 -2.25 48.86 -17.70
N SER A 9 -3.16 47.89 -17.77
CA SER A 9 -3.74 47.25 -16.58
C SER A 9 -2.63 46.54 -15.79
N PRO A 10 -2.58 46.69 -14.45
CA PRO A 10 -1.62 45.97 -13.63
C PRO A 10 -1.94 44.47 -13.67
N LEU A 11 -0.93 43.67 -14.02
CA LEU A 11 -1.00 42.21 -13.95
C LEU A 11 -1.26 41.78 -12.51
N ALA A 12 -2.30 40.97 -12.29
CA ALA A 12 -2.57 40.36 -11.00
C ALA A 12 -1.35 39.51 -10.55
N PRO A 13 -0.98 39.54 -9.26
CA PRO A 13 0.12 38.73 -8.75
C PRO A 13 -0.20 37.25 -8.96
N ARG A 14 0.74 36.52 -9.58
CA ARG A 14 0.64 35.06 -9.70
C ARG A 14 0.89 34.45 -8.33
N VAL A 15 -0.15 33.86 -7.74
CA VAL A 15 -0.01 33.04 -6.53
C VAL A 15 0.66 31.73 -6.95
N SER A 16 1.88 31.47 -6.47
CA SER A 16 2.52 30.16 -6.61
C SER A 16 1.97 29.25 -5.52
N LEU A 17 1.17 28.26 -5.90
CA LEU A 17 0.86 27.13 -5.02
C LEU A 17 2.08 26.21 -5.07
N ALA A 18 2.82 26.09 -3.96
CA ALA A 18 3.77 25.00 -3.80
C ALA A 18 2.95 23.73 -3.51
N ALA A 19 3.19 22.66 -4.26
CA ALA A 19 2.65 21.35 -3.89
C ALA A 19 3.21 20.98 -2.51
N ALA A 20 2.39 20.39 -1.64
CA ALA A 20 2.87 19.82 -0.40
C ALA A 20 3.94 18.76 -0.74
N ALA A 21 5.06 18.77 -0.01
CA ALA A 21 6.10 17.79 -0.22
C ALA A 21 5.63 16.44 0.32
N ILE A 22 5.79 15.38 -0.47
CA ILE A 22 5.54 14.02 0.03
C ILE A 22 6.57 13.73 1.13
N PRO A 23 6.15 13.29 2.34
CA PRO A 23 7.07 13.05 3.44
C PRO A 23 7.97 11.84 3.15
N GLN A 24 9.05 11.71 3.92
CA GLN A 24 9.89 10.51 3.94
C GLN A 24 9.75 9.83 5.30
N PRO A 25 8.82 8.88 5.47
CA PRO A 25 8.66 8.15 6.73
C PRO A 25 9.91 7.34 7.09
N ALA A 26 10.14 7.13 8.38
CA ALA A 26 11.13 6.19 8.88
C ALA A 26 10.73 4.73 8.58
N HIS A 27 9.43 4.44 8.75
CA HIS A 27 8.84 3.13 8.47
C HIS A 27 7.47 3.27 7.79
N VAL A 28 7.23 2.48 6.75
CA VAL A 28 5.92 2.26 6.13
C VAL A 28 5.56 0.78 6.29
N VAL A 29 4.41 0.48 6.88
CA VAL A 29 3.84 -0.87 6.90
C VAL A 29 2.63 -0.88 5.99
N ILE A 30 2.60 -1.84 5.07
CA ILE A 30 1.52 -2.04 4.11
C ILE A 30 0.87 -3.38 4.44
N VAL A 31 -0.41 -3.35 4.77
CA VAL A 31 -1.21 -4.58 4.91
C VAL A 31 -2.19 -4.65 3.75
N VAL A 32 -2.29 -5.86 3.17
CA VAL A 32 -3.18 -6.13 2.04
C VAL A 32 -4.20 -7.17 2.49
N GLU A 33 -5.46 -6.75 2.55
CA GLU A 33 -6.64 -7.58 2.76
C GLU A 33 -7.24 -7.99 1.40
N GLU A 34 -8.29 -8.81 1.39
CA GLU A 34 -8.79 -9.40 0.14
C GLU A 34 -10.29 -9.34 -0.13
N ASN A 35 -10.60 -9.21 -1.42
CA ASN A 35 -11.91 -9.50 -2.02
C ASN A 35 -13.09 -8.75 -1.41
N LYS A 36 -12.93 -7.45 -1.11
CA LYS A 36 -14.00 -6.60 -0.59
C LYS A 36 -13.97 -5.24 -1.27
N SER A 37 -15.14 -4.80 -1.71
CA SER A 37 -15.30 -3.43 -2.22
C SER A 37 -15.27 -2.38 -1.09
N GLU A 38 -14.89 -1.15 -1.44
CA GLU A 38 -14.91 0.04 -0.56
C GLU A 38 -16.20 0.11 0.29
N GLY A 39 -17.36 0.00 -0.36
CA GLY A 39 -18.67 0.09 0.29
C GLY A 39 -19.04 -1.09 1.20
N ARG A 40 -18.26 -2.19 1.18
CA ARG A 40 -18.43 -3.34 2.08
C ARG A 40 -17.63 -3.17 3.38
N ILE A 41 -16.63 -2.30 3.39
CA ILE A 41 -15.70 -2.14 4.52
C ILE A 41 -15.92 -0.80 5.23
N ILE A 42 -15.80 0.32 4.52
CA ILE A 42 -15.82 1.64 5.15
C ILE A 42 -17.23 1.93 5.70
N GLY A 43 -17.32 2.12 7.02
CA GLY A 43 -18.59 2.33 7.73
C GLY A 43 -19.31 1.04 8.13
N ASN A 44 -18.77 -0.13 7.81
CA ASN A 44 -19.34 -1.41 8.22
C ASN A 44 -19.08 -1.66 9.71
N LYS A 45 -20.13 -2.00 10.47
CA LYS A 45 -20.03 -2.34 11.90
C LYS A 45 -19.21 -3.61 12.19
N SER A 46 -18.96 -4.42 11.18
CA SER A 46 -18.07 -5.57 11.25
C SER A 46 -16.60 -5.21 10.97
N ALA A 47 -16.31 -3.99 10.51
CA ALA A 47 -14.95 -3.49 10.30
C ALA A 47 -14.67 -2.20 11.10
N PRO A 48 -14.88 -2.19 12.43
CA PRO A 48 -14.73 -0.99 13.24
C PRO A 48 -13.30 -0.45 13.25
N PHE A 49 -12.27 -1.29 13.20
CA PHE A 49 -10.88 -0.83 13.21
C PHE A 49 -10.50 -0.15 11.90
N ILE A 50 -10.76 -0.77 10.74
CA ILE A 50 -10.51 -0.15 9.44
C ILE A 50 -11.32 1.15 9.29
N THR A 51 -12.59 1.14 9.73
CA THR A 51 -13.42 2.35 9.70
C THR A 51 -12.84 3.47 10.58
N ALA A 52 -12.27 3.13 11.74
CA ALA A 52 -11.61 4.11 12.60
C ALA A 52 -10.32 4.67 11.98
N LEU A 53 -9.52 3.83 11.30
CA LEU A 53 -8.37 4.28 10.52
C LEU A 53 -8.80 5.23 9.39
N ALA A 54 -9.86 4.89 8.66
CA ALA A 54 -10.40 5.73 7.58
C ALA A 54 -10.89 7.10 8.09
N ALA A 55 -11.49 7.14 9.29
CA ALA A 55 -11.94 8.38 9.91
C ALA A 55 -10.79 9.25 10.45
N GLY A 56 -9.69 8.62 10.87
CA GLY A 56 -8.52 9.31 11.44
C GLY A 56 -7.33 9.50 10.48
N GLY A 57 -7.44 9.01 9.24
CA GLY A 57 -6.42 9.09 8.20
C GLY A 57 -7.00 9.56 6.87
N ALA A 58 -6.26 9.34 5.80
CA ALA A 58 -6.71 9.63 4.45
C ALA A 58 -7.42 8.41 3.86
N ASN A 59 -8.74 8.51 3.68
CA ASN A 59 -9.53 7.50 2.98
C ASN A 59 -9.59 7.80 1.48
N MET A 60 -9.00 6.94 0.66
CA MET A 60 -8.95 7.09 -0.80
C MET A 60 -10.20 6.49 -1.42
N THR A 61 -11.29 7.26 -1.42
CA THR A 61 -12.63 6.81 -1.80
C THR A 61 -12.77 6.37 -3.26
N GLN A 62 -11.80 6.68 -4.12
CA GLN A 62 -11.76 6.27 -5.53
C GLN A 62 -10.49 5.46 -5.84
N SER A 63 -10.17 4.47 -4.98
CA SER A 63 -9.12 3.48 -5.24
C SER A 63 -9.66 2.26 -6.00
N PHE A 64 -8.91 1.80 -7.00
CA PHE A 64 -9.28 0.69 -7.87
C PHE A 64 -8.14 -0.31 -8.04
N ALA A 65 -8.46 -1.59 -7.97
CA ALA A 65 -7.53 -2.67 -8.29
C ALA A 65 -7.43 -2.87 -9.81
N GLU A 66 -6.33 -3.46 -10.27
CA GLU A 66 -5.98 -3.52 -11.69
C GLU A 66 -6.78 -4.57 -12.45
N THR A 67 -7.04 -5.71 -11.81
CA THR A 67 -7.65 -6.86 -12.49
C THR A 67 -8.25 -7.85 -11.51
N HIS A 68 -8.77 -8.95 -12.05
CA HIS A 68 -9.13 -10.17 -11.34
C HIS A 68 -8.36 -11.36 -11.96
N PRO A 69 -7.78 -12.30 -11.19
CA PRO A 69 -7.87 -12.49 -9.73
C PRO A 69 -6.77 -11.74 -8.92
N SER A 70 -6.73 -12.02 -7.61
CA SER A 70 -5.82 -11.51 -6.57
C SER A 70 -4.34 -11.35 -6.95
N GLU A 71 -3.67 -12.44 -7.34
CA GLU A 71 -2.20 -12.48 -7.46
C GLU A 71 -1.60 -11.39 -8.39
N PRO A 72 -2.17 -11.12 -9.58
CA PRO A 72 -1.81 -9.96 -10.40
C PRO A 72 -1.78 -8.61 -9.67
N ASN A 73 -2.69 -8.36 -8.73
CA ASN A 73 -2.78 -7.10 -8.00
C ASN A 73 -1.66 -6.94 -6.97
N TYR A 74 -1.26 -8.02 -6.29
CA TYR A 74 -0.05 -8.03 -5.46
C TYR A 74 1.21 -7.70 -6.26
N LEU A 75 1.33 -8.26 -7.47
CA LEU A 75 2.44 -7.95 -8.38
C LEU A 75 2.36 -6.50 -8.88
N ALA A 76 1.17 -5.98 -9.15
CA ALA A 76 0.97 -4.60 -9.55
C ALA A 76 1.45 -3.62 -8.46
N LEU A 77 1.05 -3.84 -7.21
CA LEU A 77 1.44 -3.01 -6.07
C LEU A 77 2.94 -3.12 -5.74
N PHE A 78 3.56 -4.28 -5.99
CA PHE A 78 4.96 -4.52 -5.60
C PHE A 78 5.99 -4.22 -6.70
N ALA A 79 5.65 -4.49 -7.96
CA ALA A 79 6.56 -4.43 -9.10
C ALA A 79 6.05 -3.53 -10.23
N GLY A 80 4.95 -2.80 -10.01
CA GLY A 80 4.37 -1.91 -11.01
C GLY A 80 3.87 -2.65 -12.25
N ASN A 81 3.70 -3.97 -12.19
CA ASN A 81 3.36 -4.79 -13.34
C ASN A 81 2.74 -6.12 -12.89
N THR A 82 1.68 -6.56 -13.57
CA THR A 82 1.05 -7.88 -13.30
C THR A 82 1.87 -9.07 -13.82
N LEU A 83 2.97 -8.81 -14.52
CA LEU A 83 3.81 -9.78 -15.24
C LEU A 83 3.04 -10.62 -16.27
N GLY A 84 1.88 -10.14 -16.72
CA GLY A 84 0.98 -10.90 -17.60
C GLY A 84 0.30 -12.09 -16.93
N VAL A 85 0.34 -12.18 -15.59
CA VAL A 85 -0.41 -13.17 -14.83
C VAL A 85 -1.91 -12.86 -14.98
N THR A 86 -2.70 -13.88 -15.31
CA THR A 86 -4.15 -13.78 -15.52
C THR A 86 -4.94 -14.82 -14.75
N LYS A 87 -4.25 -15.60 -13.92
CA LYS A 87 -4.80 -16.64 -13.06
C LYS A 87 -3.85 -16.86 -11.89
N ASP A 88 -4.38 -17.28 -10.76
CA ASP A 88 -3.56 -17.72 -9.64
C ASP A 88 -2.68 -18.90 -10.04
N GLN A 89 -1.39 -18.77 -9.76
CA GLN A 89 -0.41 -19.81 -10.03
C GLN A 89 0.75 -19.70 -9.05
N CYS A 90 1.30 -20.83 -8.61
CA CYS A 90 2.49 -20.81 -7.77
C CYS A 90 3.51 -21.86 -8.24
N PRO A 91 4.77 -21.46 -8.48
CA PRO A 91 5.30 -20.09 -8.40
C PRO A 91 5.01 -19.25 -9.65
N VAL A 92 5.01 -17.93 -9.50
CA VAL A 92 5.27 -16.98 -10.60
C VAL A 92 6.78 -16.75 -10.69
N ASN A 93 7.31 -16.57 -11.91
CA ASN A 93 8.70 -16.23 -12.13
C ASN A 93 8.83 -14.77 -12.61
N GLY A 94 9.09 -13.85 -11.68
CA GLY A 94 9.37 -12.44 -11.96
C GLY A 94 10.83 -12.17 -12.33
N GLY A 95 11.72 -13.16 -12.23
CA GLY A 95 13.15 -13.01 -12.51
C GLY A 95 13.77 -11.86 -11.71
N ALA A 96 14.63 -11.08 -12.37
CA ALA A 96 15.26 -9.90 -11.80
C ALA A 96 14.56 -8.59 -12.21
N THR A 97 13.27 -8.64 -12.55
CA THR A 97 12.50 -7.44 -12.89
C THR A 97 12.54 -6.45 -11.71
N PRO A 98 12.73 -5.14 -11.97
CA PRO A 98 12.71 -4.15 -10.90
C PRO A 98 11.39 -4.16 -10.13
N ASN A 99 11.51 -4.06 -8.82
CA ASN A 99 10.42 -4.06 -7.85
C ASN A 99 10.80 -3.23 -6.62
N LEU A 100 9.81 -2.88 -5.82
CA LEU A 100 9.96 -2.01 -4.66
C LEU A 100 11.10 -2.45 -3.72
N ALA A 101 11.19 -3.74 -3.40
CA ALA A 101 12.26 -4.22 -2.52
C ALA A 101 13.64 -4.07 -3.16
N SER A 102 13.79 -4.44 -4.43
CA SER A 102 15.07 -4.31 -5.14
C SER A 102 15.53 -2.84 -5.24
N GLU A 103 14.59 -1.91 -5.42
CA GLU A 103 14.87 -0.47 -5.52
C GLU A 103 15.26 0.12 -4.16
N LEU A 104 14.53 -0.23 -3.10
CA LEU A 104 14.88 0.13 -1.72
C LEU A 104 16.29 -0.34 -1.37
N LEU A 105 16.59 -1.62 -1.61
CA LEU A 105 17.89 -2.21 -1.31
C LEU A 105 19.02 -1.55 -2.11
N ALA A 106 18.80 -1.24 -3.40
CA ALA A 106 19.77 -0.55 -4.23
C ALA A 106 20.04 0.89 -3.77
N ALA A 107 19.04 1.55 -3.17
CA ALA A 107 19.17 2.89 -2.59
C ALA A 107 19.69 2.89 -1.15
N GLY A 108 19.99 1.73 -0.56
CA GLY A 108 20.49 1.61 0.81
C GLY A 108 19.40 1.62 1.90
N TYR A 109 18.13 1.53 1.51
CA TYR A 109 17.01 1.30 2.42
C TYR A 109 16.79 -0.20 2.67
N THR A 110 15.83 -0.51 3.53
CA THR A 110 15.56 -1.89 3.96
C THR A 110 14.11 -2.30 3.66
N PHE A 111 13.93 -3.58 3.38
CA PHE A 111 12.63 -4.18 3.09
C PHE A 111 12.49 -5.52 3.80
N VAL A 112 11.34 -5.79 4.44
CA VAL A 112 10.94 -7.14 4.87
C VAL A 112 9.45 -7.33 4.67
N GLY A 113 9.06 -8.50 4.16
CA GLY A 113 7.67 -8.94 4.19
C GLY A 113 7.43 -9.93 5.34
N PHE A 114 6.34 -9.72 6.07
CA PHE A 114 5.89 -10.53 7.19
C PHE A 114 4.59 -11.24 6.80
N SER A 115 4.60 -12.56 6.76
CA SER A 115 3.40 -13.33 6.36
C SER A 115 2.95 -14.26 7.48
N GLU A 116 1.66 -14.20 7.81
CA GLU A 116 1.06 -15.12 8.76
C GLU A 116 1.07 -16.55 8.22
N GLY A 117 1.35 -17.51 9.10
CA GLY A 117 1.44 -18.92 8.71
C GLY A 117 2.63 -19.30 7.82
N LEU A 118 3.53 -18.37 7.45
CA LEU A 118 4.75 -18.72 6.73
C LEU A 118 5.57 -19.70 7.60
N PRO A 119 5.87 -20.92 7.12
CA PRO A 119 6.38 -21.98 7.99
C PRO A 119 7.84 -21.78 8.42
N SER A 120 8.62 -21.04 7.63
CA SER A 120 10.00 -20.67 7.94
C SER A 120 10.45 -19.48 7.08
N VAL A 121 11.50 -18.80 7.53
CA VAL A 121 12.13 -17.70 6.79
C VAL A 121 12.46 -18.14 5.35
N GLY A 122 11.97 -17.37 4.38
CA GLY A 122 12.23 -17.62 2.96
C GLY A 122 11.58 -18.89 2.39
N SER A 123 10.61 -19.49 3.07
CA SER A 123 9.99 -20.73 2.61
C SER A 123 9.35 -20.57 1.22
N PRO A 124 9.67 -21.45 0.24
CA PRO A 124 9.13 -21.37 -1.11
C PRO A 124 7.81 -22.11 -1.27
N VAL A 125 7.26 -22.71 -0.20
CA VAL A 125 6.04 -23.52 -0.29
C VAL A 125 4.89 -22.67 -0.82
N CYS A 126 4.03 -23.26 -1.66
CA CYS A 126 2.87 -22.54 -2.19
C CYS A 126 1.79 -22.32 -1.14
N SER A 127 1.68 -23.22 -0.16
CA SER A 127 0.78 -23.07 0.98
C SER A 127 1.28 -23.83 2.20
N ALA A 128 0.81 -23.42 3.38
CA ALA A 128 1.01 -24.11 4.66
C ALA A 128 -0.11 -23.73 5.63
N GLY A 129 -0.99 -24.68 5.98
CA GLY A 129 -2.21 -24.33 6.73
C GLY A 129 -3.05 -23.33 5.94
N LYS A 130 -3.19 -22.11 6.47
CA LYS A 130 -3.92 -20.99 5.86
C LYS A 130 -3.04 -19.99 5.10
N TYR A 131 -1.72 -20.12 5.21
CA TYR A 131 -0.78 -19.33 4.42
C TYR A 131 -0.90 -19.69 2.93
N ALA A 132 -0.92 -18.66 2.08
CA ALA A 132 -0.90 -18.78 0.63
C ALA A 132 0.18 -17.88 0.03
N ARG A 133 1.19 -18.48 -0.64
CA ARG A 133 2.31 -17.75 -1.24
C ARG A 133 1.91 -16.80 -2.37
N LYS A 134 0.76 -17.02 -3.01
CA LYS A 134 0.28 -16.15 -4.10
C LYS A 134 0.04 -14.70 -3.63
N HIS A 135 -0.13 -14.46 -2.32
CA HIS A 135 -0.26 -13.13 -1.70
C HIS A 135 1.09 -12.48 -1.35
N VAL A 136 2.21 -13.13 -1.68
CA VAL A 136 3.56 -12.79 -1.20
C VAL A 136 4.43 -12.41 -2.40
N PRO A 137 4.23 -11.22 -3.01
CA PRO A 137 4.76 -10.90 -4.33
C PRO A 137 6.28 -10.95 -4.39
N TRP A 138 6.97 -10.56 -3.31
CA TRP A 138 8.43 -10.56 -3.24
C TRP A 138 9.06 -11.94 -3.40
N ALA A 139 8.32 -13.02 -3.06
CA ALA A 139 8.80 -14.38 -3.21
C ALA A 139 8.88 -14.84 -4.69
N ASN A 140 8.38 -14.05 -5.63
CA ASN A 140 8.40 -14.35 -7.07
C ASN A 140 9.64 -13.79 -7.79
N PHE A 141 10.50 -13.04 -7.12
CA PHE A 141 11.63 -12.34 -7.74
C PHE A 141 12.98 -12.85 -7.21
N SER A 142 13.94 -13.08 -8.12
CA SER A 142 15.27 -13.57 -7.78
C SER A 142 16.22 -12.49 -7.25
N ASN A 143 15.85 -11.21 -7.43
CA ASN A 143 16.59 -10.05 -6.93
C ASN A 143 16.10 -9.57 -5.55
N VAL A 144 15.20 -10.32 -4.88
CA VAL A 144 14.83 -10.09 -3.48
C VAL A 144 15.39 -11.23 -2.62
N PRO A 145 16.17 -10.94 -1.57
CA PRO A 145 16.71 -12.01 -0.73
C PRO A 145 15.60 -12.78 -0.02
N ALA A 146 15.67 -14.11 -0.05
CA ALA A 146 14.69 -14.95 0.65
C ALA A 146 14.64 -14.69 2.17
N ALA A 147 15.75 -14.22 2.75
CA ALA A 147 15.83 -13.80 4.15
C ALA A 147 14.90 -12.62 4.51
N ASN A 148 14.44 -11.86 3.51
CA ASN A 148 13.51 -10.75 3.69
C ASN A 148 12.04 -11.20 3.72
N SER A 149 11.77 -12.51 3.65
CA SER A 149 10.44 -13.09 3.81
C SER A 149 10.35 -13.79 5.16
N LEU A 150 9.80 -13.12 6.16
CA LEU A 150 9.73 -13.60 7.54
C LEU A 150 8.33 -14.09 7.91
N PRO A 151 8.20 -15.07 8.81
CA PRO A 151 6.94 -15.35 9.49
C PRO A 151 6.47 -14.13 10.27
N PHE A 152 5.15 -13.90 10.29
CA PHE A 152 4.56 -12.76 11.02
C PHE A 152 4.89 -12.76 12.52
N SER A 153 5.20 -13.91 13.11
CA SER A 153 5.71 -14.00 14.49
C SER A 153 7.02 -13.23 14.75
N ALA A 154 7.73 -12.81 13.69
CA ALA A 154 8.91 -11.96 13.78
C ALA A 154 8.59 -10.46 13.69
N PHE A 155 7.33 -10.06 13.46
CA PHE A 155 6.90 -8.67 13.48
C PHE A 155 7.19 -8.05 14.86
N PRO A 156 7.89 -6.90 14.95
CA PRO A 156 8.42 -6.40 16.22
C PRO A 156 7.36 -5.64 17.02
N ALA A 157 6.28 -6.32 17.40
CA ALA A 157 5.19 -5.75 18.20
C ALA A 157 5.74 -5.14 19.52
N GLY A 158 5.45 -3.86 19.74
CA GLY A 158 5.96 -3.10 20.89
C GLY A 158 7.40 -2.58 20.75
N ASN A 159 8.11 -2.86 19.65
CA ASN A 159 9.42 -2.28 19.34
C ASN A 159 9.52 -1.90 17.84
N TYR A 160 8.60 -1.04 17.41
CA TYR A 160 8.42 -0.67 16.00
C TYR A 160 9.59 0.11 15.39
N ALA A 161 10.48 0.70 16.21
CA ALA A 161 11.70 1.35 15.74
C ALA A 161 12.69 0.37 15.06
N ASN A 162 12.52 -0.94 15.26
CA ASN A 162 13.30 -1.97 14.60
C ASN A 162 12.72 -2.42 13.25
N LEU A 163 11.61 -1.83 12.80
CA LEU A 163 11.04 -2.16 11.49
C LEU A 163 12.01 -1.75 10.37
N PRO A 164 11.97 -2.44 9.22
CA PRO A 164 12.57 -1.94 7.99
C PRO A 164 11.96 -0.61 7.55
N THR A 165 12.59 0.02 6.56
CA THR A 165 12.07 1.23 5.90
C THR A 165 10.69 1.00 5.30
N VAL A 166 10.50 -0.11 4.58
CA VAL A 166 9.18 -0.55 4.10
C VAL A 166 8.95 -2.00 4.46
N SER A 167 7.78 -2.29 5.00
CA SER A 167 7.35 -3.65 5.30
C SER A 167 5.99 -3.97 4.71
N PHE A 168 5.82 -5.22 4.28
CA PHE A 168 4.49 -5.77 4.00
C PHE A 168 4.06 -6.67 5.15
N VAL A 169 2.77 -6.67 5.46
CA VAL A 169 2.10 -7.63 6.32
C VAL A 169 1.03 -8.33 5.50
N ILE A 170 1.09 -9.66 5.44
CA ILE A 170 0.16 -10.50 4.69
C ILE A 170 -0.55 -11.41 5.70
N PRO A 171 -1.80 -11.12 6.07
CA PRO A 171 -2.60 -12.04 6.87
C PRO A 171 -2.85 -13.34 6.10
N ASP A 172 -3.15 -14.41 6.82
CA ASP A 172 -3.50 -15.67 6.18
C ASP A 172 -4.96 -15.67 5.67
N ASN A 173 -5.38 -16.74 4.99
CA ASN A 173 -6.72 -16.78 4.37
C ASN A 173 -7.90 -16.63 5.34
N ASP A 174 -7.72 -16.93 6.63
CA ASP A 174 -8.78 -16.75 7.63
C ASP A 174 -8.87 -15.28 8.06
N ASP A 175 -7.76 -14.56 8.05
CA ASP A 175 -7.64 -13.20 8.59
C ASP A 175 -7.44 -12.11 7.54
N ASN A 176 -7.39 -12.44 6.24
CA ASN A 176 -7.31 -11.48 5.12
C ASN A 176 -8.68 -11.15 4.49
N MET A 177 -9.80 -11.55 5.10
CA MET A 177 -11.18 -11.43 4.57
C MET A 177 -11.52 -12.26 3.32
N HIS A 178 -10.62 -13.07 2.76
CA HIS A 178 -10.92 -13.93 1.62
C HIS A 178 -11.88 -15.07 2.01
N ASP A 179 -11.44 -15.94 2.95
CA ASP A 179 -12.23 -17.09 3.40
C ASP A 179 -12.95 -16.81 4.73
N GLY A 180 -12.43 -15.87 5.52
CA GLY A 180 -12.97 -15.49 6.84
C GLY A 180 -13.98 -14.34 6.82
N PRO A 181 -14.80 -14.19 7.89
CA PRO A 181 -15.70 -13.05 8.03
C PRO A 181 -14.95 -11.73 8.24
N ILE A 182 -15.51 -10.62 7.74
CA ILE A 182 -14.98 -9.25 7.94
C ILE A 182 -14.64 -8.97 9.42
N ALA A 183 -15.52 -9.37 10.35
CA ALA A 183 -15.32 -9.14 11.78
C ALA A 183 -14.11 -9.87 12.37
N GLN A 184 -13.76 -11.03 11.82
CA GLN A 184 -12.61 -11.79 12.27
C GLN A 184 -11.31 -11.09 11.83
N ALA A 185 -11.18 -10.84 10.53
CA ALA A 185 -10.03 -10.13 9.96
C ALA A 185 -9.84 -8.73 10.58
N ASP A 186 -10.91 -7.94 10.76
CA ASP A 186 -10.80 -6.63 11.42
C ASP A 186 -10.35 -6.75 12.89
N THR A 187 -10.79 -7.81 13.59
CA THR A 187 -10.31 -8.11 14.95
C THR A 187 -8.83 -8.49 14.94
N TRP A 188 -8.39 -9.29 13.96
CA TRP A 188 -6.99 -9.65 13.78
C TRP A 188 -6.14 -8.40 13.53
N LEU A 189 -6.52 -7.57 12.54
CA LEU A 189 -5.88 -6.30 12.22
C LEU A 189 -5.78 -5.38 13.45
N SER A 190 -6.88 -5.24 14.18
CA SER A 190 -6.89 -4.45 15.41
C SER A 190 -5.91 -5.02 16.44
N SER A 191 -5.91 -6.33 16.66
CA SER A 191 -5.04 -6.98 17.65
C SER A 191 -3.55 -6.87 17.29
N GLN A 192 -3.21 -6.98 16.01
CA GLN A 192 -1.83 -7.05 15.55
C GLN A 192 -1.23 -5.69 15.19
N LEU A 193 -2.04 -4.79 14.61
CA LEU A 193 -1.55 -3.56 13.99
C LEU A 193 -2.02 -2.27 14.69
N SER A 194 -2.99 -2.29 15.60
CA SER A 194 -3.39 -1.06 16.32
C SER A 194 -2.24 -0.43 17.11
N GLY A 195 -1.37 -1.27 17.70
CA GLY A 195 -0.16 -0.80 18.38
C GLY A 195 0.78 -0.05 17.44
N TYR A 196 0.97 -0.56 16.22
CA TYR A 196 1.79 0.10 15.20
C TYR A 196 1.10 1.37 14.68
N ALA A 197 -0.20 1.31 14.37
CA ALA A 197 -0.97 2.47 13.90
C ALA A 197 -0.86 3.65 14.88
N ASN A 198 -1.05 3.40 16.17
CA ASN A 198 -0.91 4.41 17.22
C ASN A 198 0.53 4.96 17.31
N TRP A 199 1.52 4.08 17.23
CA TRP A 199 2.93 4.47 17.26
C TRP A 199 3.31 5.31 16.03
N ALA A 200 2.80 4.94 14.85
CA ALA A 200 3.11 5.56 13.57
C ALA A 200 2.78 7.07 13.53
N MET A 201 1.64 7.45 14.12
CA MET A 201 1.24 8.87 14.26
C MET A 201 2.28 9.74 14.95
N ALA A 202 3.01 9.19 15.93
CA ALA A 202 3.98 9.94 16.73
C ALA A 202 5.43 9.77 16.28
N ASN A 203 5.72 8.88 15.32
CA ASN A 203 7.08 8.44 15.01
C ASN A 203 7.41 8.45 13.52
N ASN A 204 7.03 9.52 12.80
CA ASN A 204 7.32 9.70 11.35
C ASN A 204 7.09 8.39 10.56
N SER A 205 5.93 7.76 10.72
CA SER A 205 5.67 6.44 10.18
C SER A 205 4.25 6.35 9.64
N LEU A 206 4.04 5.42 8.70
CA LEU A 206 2.75 5.20 8.04
C LEU A 206 2.31 3.74 8.15
N LEU A 207 1.00 3.55 8.32
CA LEU A 207 0.26 2.33 8.03
C LEU A 207 -0.59 2.57 6.79
N ILE A 208 -0.46 1.70 5.79
CA ILE A 208 -1.31 1.66 4.61
C ILE A 208 -2.12 0.37 4.70
N VAL A 209 -3.44 0.48 4.75
CA VAL A 209 -4.37 -0.65 4.66
C VAL A 209 -5.02 -0.60 3.28
N THR A 210 -4.79 -1.61 2.45
CA THR A 210 -5.40 -1.70 1.12
C THR A 210 -5.94 -3.10 0.86
N PHE A 211 -6.61 -3.31 -0.26
CA PHE A 211 -7.15 -4.59 -0.67
C PHE A 211 -6.65 -4.96 -2.06
N ASP A 212 -6.44 -6.24 -2.32
CA ASP A 212 -5.95 -6.72 -3.62
C ASP A 212 -6.93 -6.43 -4.76
N GLU A 213 -8.21 -6.78 -4.57
CA GLU A 213 -9.34 -6.64 -5.49
C GLU A 213 -10.68 -6.60 -4.74
N ASP A 214 -11.75 -6.24 -5.44
CA ASP A 214 -13.09 -6.18 -4.86
C ASP A 214 -13.85 -7.53 -4.94
N ASP A 215 -15.14 -7.53 -4.61
CA ASP A 215 -16.01 -8.70 -4.66
C ASP A 215 -16.46 -9.10 -6.08
N ASN A 216 -15.52 -9.13 -7.05
CA ASN A 216 -15.70 -9.44 -8.48
C ASN A 216 -16.59 -8.46 -9.25
N SER A 217 -16.70 -7.22 -8.80
CA SER A 217 -17.43 -6.20 -9.55
C SER A 217 -16.58 -5.72 -10.74
N SER A 218 -17.26 -5.30 -11.82
CA SER A 218 -16.56 -4.72 -12.98
C SER A 218 -15.89 -3.38 -12.67
N ARG A 219 -16.22 -2.75 -11.53
CA ARG A 219 -15.64 -1.48 -11.10
C ARG A 219 -14.30 -1.71 -10.38
N ASN A 220 -14.11 -2.87 -9.77
CA ASN A 220 -12.93 -3.23 -8.98
C ASN A 220 -12.52 -2.18 -7.92
N GLN A 221 -13.51 -1.60 -7.23
CA GLN A 221 -13.28 -0.47 -6.30
C GLN A 221 -12.95 -1.00 -4.91
N ILE A 222 -11.73 -0.77 -4.47
CA ILE A 222 -11.16 -1.31 -3.23
C ILE A 222 -11.03 -0.25 -2.12
N PRO A 223 -11.04 -0.65 -0.85
CA PRO A 223 -10.57 0.21 0.23
C PRO A 223 -9.07 0.47 0.16
N THR A 224 -8.67 1.73 0.32
CA THR A 224 -7.28 2.14 0.56
C THR A 224 -7.27 3.28 1.56
N VAL A 225 -6.67 3.02 2.73
CA VAL A 225 -6.54 3.97 3.83
C VAL A 225 -5.06 4.19 4.13
N ILE A 226 -4.63 5.44 4.16
CA ILE A 226 -3.30 5.84 4.58
C ILE A 226 -3.42 6.52 5.94
N TYR A 227 -2.68 6.04 6.94
CA TYR A 227 -2.79 6.49 8.33
C TYR A 227 -1.41 6.65 8.95
N GLY A 228 -1.18 7.71 9.73
CA GLY A 228 0.08 7.90 10.44
C GLY A 228 0.53 9.35 10.49
N ALA A 229 1.83 9.55 10.72
CA ALA A 229 2.41 10.88 10.79
C ALA A 229 2.28 11.62 9.44
N HIS A 230 2.10 12.94 9.50
CA HIS A 230 1.97 13.84 8.34
C HIS A 230 0.74 13.61 7.45
N VAL A 231 -0.12 12.66 7.77
CA VAL A 231 -1.38 12.43 7.03
C VAL A 231 -2.43 13.40 7.54
N ARG A 232 -3.00 14.18 6.61
CA ARG A 232 -4.24 14.95 6.82
C ARG A 232 -5.44 14.01 6.80
N PRO A 233 -6.20 13.91 7.91
CA PRO A 233 -7.41 13.11 7.92
C PRO A 233 -8.46 13.67 6.96
N GLY A 234 -9.07 12.81 6.16
CA GLY A 234 -10.07 13.23 5.18
C GLY A 234 -10.46 12.15 4.19
N SER A 235 -11.47 12.46 3.38
CA SER A 235 -11.89 11.63 2.25
C SER A 235 -11.42 12.27 0.96
N TYR A 236 -10.64 11.50 0.19
CA TYR A 236 -10.02 11.94 -1.05
C TYR A 236 -10.66 11.19 -2.22
N ASN A 237 -11.08 11.92 -3.25
CA ASN A 237 -11.81 11.37 -4.39
C ASN A 237 -10.99 11.34 -5.68
N GLU A 238 -9.69 11.63 -5.59
CA GLU A 238 -8.78 11.39 -6.70
C GLU A 238 -8.77 9.90 -7.04
N GLN A 239 -8.74 9.61 -8.34
CA GLN A 239 -8.72 8.23 -8.82
C GLN A 239 -7.31 7.69 -8.69
N ILE A 240 -7.16 6.61 -7.93
CA ILE A 240 -5.89 5.95 -7.71
C ILE A 240 -6.02 4.45 -7.97
N SER A 241 -4.88 3.80 -8.15
CA SER A 241 -4.76 2.36 -8.19
C SER A 241 -3.53 1.88 -7.42
N HIS A 242 -3.25 0.57 -7.46
CA HIS A 242 -2.04 -0.02 -6.87
C HIS A 242 -0.76 0.67 -7.35
N TYR A 243 -0.73 1.11 -8.62
CA TYR A 243 0.40 1.84 -9.18
C TYR A 243 0.61 3.23 -8.57
N ASN A 244 -0.45 3.93 -8.18
CA ASN A 244 -0.34 5.22 -7.49
C ASN A 244 0.22 5.04 -6.08
N VAL A 245 -0.20 3.98 -5.36
CA VAL A 245 0.34 3.65 -4.03
C VAL A 245 1.83 3.34 -4.14
N LEU A 246 2.24 2.49 -5.09
CA LEU A 246 3.65 2.19 -5.35
C LEU A 246 4.45 3.45 -5.71
N SER A 247 3.95 4.24 -6.67
CA SER A 247 4.55 5.51 -7.12
C SER A 247 4.76 6.51 -5.98
N THR A 248 3.84 6.51 -5.01
CA THR A 248 3.93 7.34 -3.81
C THR A 248 5.09 6.88 -2.93
N ILE A 249 5.19 5.58 -2.64
CA ILE A 249 6.27 5.01 -1.82
C ILE A 249 7.64 5.21 -2.49
N GLU A 250 7.74 4.95 -3.79
CA GLU A 250 8.96 5.20 -4.57
C GLU A 250 9.38 6.67 -4.45
N GLN A 251 8.41 7.59 -4.55
CA GLN A 251 8.69 9.02 -4.44
C GLN A 251 9.09 9.46 -3.01
N MET A 252 8.53 8.86 -1.96
CA MET A 252 8.93 9.12 -0.55
C MET A 252 10.43 8.89 -0.34
N TYR A 253 11.00 7.89 -1.02
CA TYR A 253 12.39 7.47 -0.82
C TYR A 253 13.33 7.87 -1.97
N GLY A 254 12.84 8.63 -2.96
CA GLY A 254 13.62 9.06 -4.11
C GLY A 254 14.06 7.89 -5.02
N LEU A 255 13.26 6.84 -5.07
CA LEU A 255 13.53 5.65 -5.90
C LEU A 255 13.18 5.92 -7.38
N PRO A 256 13.76 5.17 -8.31
CA PRO A 256 13.17 5.03 -9.65
C PRO A 256 11.72 4.54 -9.53
N LYS A 257 10.86 4.92 -10.48
CA LYS A 257 9.51 4.37 -10.55
C LYS A 257 9.48 3.17 -11.49
N THR A 258 9.05 2.00 -11.01
CA THR A 258 9.03 0.77 -11.80
C THR A 258 7.69 0.55 -12.53
N GLY A 259 7.75 -0.12 -13.69
CA GLY A 259 6.57 -0.52 -14.44
C GLY A 259 5.58 0.62 -14.72
N TYR A 260 4.30 0.37 -14.50
CA TYR A 260 3.22 1.33 -14.66
C TYR A 260 3.18 2.41 -13.57
N ALA A 261 3.86 2.24 -12.44
CA ALA A 261 3.99 3.29 -11.42
C ALA A 261 4.71 4.54 -11.96
N ALA A 262 5.59 4.37 -12.97
CA ALA A 262 6.24 5.50 -13.64
C ALA A 262 5.27 6.47 -14.34
N SER A 263 4.08 6.00 -14.72
CA SER A 263 3.03 6.83 -15.32
C SER A 263 1.90 7.19 -14.35
N ALA A 264 1.91 6.61 -13.14
CA ALA A 264 0.92 6.89 -12.11
C ALA A 264 1.41 8.07 -11.25
N PRO A 265 0.65 9.18 -11.13
CA PRO A 265 0.99 10.26 -10.21
C PRO A 265 1.04 9.76 -8.77
N ALA A 266 2.00 10.26 -7.98
CA ALA A 266 1.98 9.99 -6.55
C ALA A 266 0.85 10.77 -5.87
N ILE A 267 0.30 10.19 -4.81
CA ILE A 267 -0.70 10.79 -3.93
C ILE A 267 0.00 11.93 -3.19
N ALA A 268 -0.44 13.17 -3.39
CA ALA A 268 0.29 14.36 -2.93
C ALA A 268 -0.55 15.32 -2.08
N ASP A 269 -1.87 15.21 -2.10
CA ASP A 269 -2.79 16.15 -1.44
C ASP A 269 -3.22 15.70 -0.03
N ILE A 270 -2.74 14.53 0.43
CA ILE A 270 -3.03 14.00 1.77
C ILE A 270 -2.00 14.41 2.83
N TRP A 271 -0.93 15.12 2.47
CA TRP A 271 0.19 15.41 3.38
C TRP A 271 0.17 16.83 3.93
N ASP A 272 0.43 17.01 5.24
CA ASP A 272 0.55 18.32 5.92
C ASP A 272 1.59 19.27 5.33
#